data_AF-A0A6M3ZVW0-F1
#
_entry.id   AF-A0A6M3ZVW0-F1
#
_cell.length_a   1.000
_cell.length_b   1.000
_cell.length_c   1.000
_cell.angle_alpha   90.00
_cell.angle_beta   90.00
_cell.angle_gamma   90.00
#
_symmetry.space_group_name_H-M   'P 1'
#
loop_
_entity.id
_entity.type
_entity.pdbx_description
1 polymer ?
#
loop_
_entity_poly.entity_id
_entity_poly.type
_entity_poly.pdbx_seq_one_letter_code
_entity_poly.pdbx_strand_id
1 'polypeptide(L)'
;MWSISLRNKFPILLIILHLFSFAGELPRISEKQLSQFREESKEADPPWKYVLVHADGSEANTGSSHRPVYLLNINADPARNVISSPEIDELVKGEFDVEIQRESLLSSGKTDYLVLSMSRPAEYNPRYFRCAAGHGEDRAYLFAIADGKAKVVSRFFGGCATSYEVIQDGAERGYRVIEAGEIPRSVRYMLRGEAIVREPDYQKKEGAR
;
A
#
# COMPACT_ATOMS: atom_id res chain seq x y z
N MET A 1 0.64 10.75 76.54
CA MET A 1 -0.37 10.03 75.75
C MET A 1 -0.56 10.75 74.42
N TRP A 2 -0.64 9.95 73.35
CA TRP A 2 -0.90 10.29 71.93
C TRP A 2 -1.96 11.40 71.71
N SER A 3 -1.94 12.19 70.64
CA SER A 3 -2.09 11.73 69.25
C SER A 3 -1.71 12.80 68.22
N ILE A 4 -1.17 12.32 67.09
CA ILE A 4 -0.93 13.05 65.86
C ILE A 4 -2.18 12.85 64.97
N SER A 5 -2.73 13.92 64.43
CA SER A 5 -3.70 13.86 63.32
C SER A 5 -3.36 14.94 62.30
N LEU A 6 -2.39 14.65 61.43
CA LEU A 6 -2.23 15.38 60.17
C LEU A 6 -3.08 14.66 59.12
N ARG A 7 -4.25 15.24 58.87
CA ARG A 7 -5.20 14.82 57.86
C ARG A 7 -4.63 15.14 56.47
N ASN A 8 -3.95 14.15 55.92
CA ASN A 8 -3.83 13.77 54.51
C ASN A 8 -4.47 14.74 53.50
N LYS A 9 -3.64 15.50 52.78
CA LYS A 9 -3.97 16.06 51.46
C LYS A 9 -2.77 15.85 50.54
N PHE A 10 -2.81 14.73 49.84
CA PHE A 10 -1.93 14.41 48.72
C PHE A 10 -1.87 15.59 47.74
N PRO A 11 -0.70 16.12 47.39
CA PRO A 11 -0.56 16.83 46.13
C PRO A 11 -0.64 15.78 45.00
N ILE A 12 -1.65 15.95 44.15
CA ILE A 12 -1.84 15.20 42.91
C ILE A 12 -0.59 15.41 42.05
N LEU A 13 0.28 14.40 42.02
CA LEU A 13 1.37 14.30 41.09
C LEU A 13 0.75 14.10 39.70
N LEU A 14 0.62 15.19 38.95
CA LEU A 14 0.22 15.20 37.54
C LEU A 14 1.26 14.42 36.74
N ILE A 15 0.97 13.14 36.50
CA ILE A 15 1.66 12.30 35.52
C ILE A 15 1.28 12.84 34.14
N ILE A 16 1.98 13.89 33.69
CA ILE A 16 2.03 14.28 32.28
C ILE A 16 3.24 13.55 31.68
N LEU A 17 3.07 12.27 31.37
CA LEU A 17 4.16 11.46 30.83
C LEU A 17 3.67 10.49 29.74
N HIS A 18 2.69 10.88 28.91
CA HIS A 18 2.20 10.04 27.81
C HIS A 18 1.99 10.77 26.47
N LEU A 19 2.83 11.75 26.11
CA LEU A 19 2.80 12.34 24.75
C LEU A 19 4.19 12.49 24.13
N PHE A 20 5.14 11.63 24.48
CA PHE A 20 6.20 11.32 23.53
C PHE A 20 5.68 10.21 22.62
N SER A 21 4.92 10.60 21.59
CA SER A 21 4.88 9.80 20.36
C SER A 21 6.31 9.78 19.85
N PHE A 22 7.10 8.81 20.29
CA PHE A 22 8.30 8.42 19.59
C PHE A 22 7.82 7.90 18.24
N ALA A 23 7.67 8.80 17.27
CA ALA A 23 7.81 8.42 15.88
C ALA A 23 9.24 7.87 15.80
N GLY A 24 9.37 6.54 15.93
CA GLY A 24 10.65 5.87 15.78
C GLY A 24 11.28 6.36 14.49
N GLU A 25 12.58 6.61 14.52
CA GLU A 25 13.31 6.99 13.32
C GLU A 25 13.06 5.91 12.24
N LEU A 26 12.68 6.35 11.04
CA LEU A 26 12.46 5.42 9.93
C LEU A 26 13.76 4.64 9.67
N PRO A 27 13.66 3.37 9.26
CA PRO A 27 14.86 2.58 8.99
C PRO A 27 15.66 3.24 7.87
N ARG A 28 16.98 3.18 8.00
CA ARG A 28 17.90 3.68 6.99
C ARG A 28 18.38 2.52 6.14
N ILE A 29 18.01 2.52 4.87
CA ILE A 29 18.49 1.53 3.91
C ILE A 29 19.87 1.95 3.44
N SER A 30 20.83 1.03 3.45
CA SER A 30 22.19 1.34 3.02
C SER A 30 22.24 1.65 1.52
N GLU A 31 23.18 2.50 1.12
CA GLU A 31 23.42 2.81 -0.30
C GLU A 31 23.70 1.56 -1.14
N LYS A 32 24.38 0.58 -0.55
CA LYS A 32 24.67 -0.70 -1.19
C LYS A 32 23.37 -1.45 -1.53
N GLN A 33 22.44 -1.56 -0.58
CA GLN A 33 21.15 -2.22 -0.80
C GLN A 33 20.27 -1.45 -1.78
N LEU A 34 20.23 -0.13 -1.65
CA LEU A 34 19.48 0.73 -2.56
C LEU A 34 19.99 0.61 -4.01
N SER A 35 21.31 0.53 -4.18
CA SER A 35 21.93 0.31 -5.48
C SER A 35 21.60 -1.07 -6.06
N GLN A 36 21.54 -2.11 -5.23
CA GLN A 36 21.14 -3.44 -5.66
C GLN A 36 19.71 -3.44 -6.23
N PHE A 37 18.74 -2.89 -5.50
CA PHE A 37 17.36 -2.78 -6.00
C PHE A 37 17.26 -1.96 -7.29
N ARG A 38 18.07 -0.90 -7.43
CA ARG A 38 18.11 -0.08 -8.66
C ARG A 38 18.63 -0.88 -9.86
N GLU A 39 19.63 -1.74 -9.69
CA GLU A 39 20.11 -2.59 -10.78
C GLU A 39 19.06 -3.65 -11.14
N GLU A 40 18.52 -4.35 -10.15
CA GLU A 40 17.44 -5.35 -10.36
C GLU A 40 16.21 -4.75 -11.06
N SER A 41 15.85 -3.52 -10.69
CA SER A 41 14.76 -2.81 -11.35
C SER A 41 15.03 -2.48 -12.82
N LYS A 42 16.27 -2.26 -13.25
CA LYS A 42 16.57 -1.96 -14.67
C LYS A 42 16.39 -3.17 -15.56
N GLU A 43 16.55 -4.37 -15.00
CA GLU A 43 16.39 -5.64 -15.70
C GLU A 43 14.91 -6.05 -15.81
N ALA A 44 14.03 -5.44 -15.00
CA ALA A 44 12.59 -5.67 -15.05
C ALA A 44 11.91 -4.88 -16.18
N ASP A 45 10.83 -5.45 -16.73
CA ASP A 45 9.97 -4.80 -17.71
C ASP A 45 8.50 -4.81 -17.22
N PRO A 46 7.92 -3.66 -16.83
CA PRO A 46 8.56 -2.34 -16.74
C PRO A 46 9.47 -2.22 -15.49
N PRO A 47 10.44 -1.28 -15.49
CA PRO A 47 11.20 -0.95 -14.29
C PRO A 47 10.31 -0.50 -13.14
N TRP A 48 10.54 -1.03 -11.95
CA TRP A 48 9.71 -0.74 -10.77
C TRP A 48 10.34 0.31 -9.85
N LYS A 49 9.52 1.22 -9.33
CA LYS A 49 9.97 2.32 -8.46
C LYS A 49 9.90 2.00 -6.97
N TYR A 50 9.10 1.00 -6.60
CA TYR A 50 8.73 0.73 -5.21
C TYR A 50 8.91 -0.74 -4.84
N VAL A 51 9.32 -0.98 -3.59
CA VAL A 51 9.46 -2.32 -2.99
C VAL A 51 8.89 -2.31 -1.58
N LEU A 52 8.39 -3.46 -1.12
CA LEU A 52 8.13 -3.68 0.29
C LEU A 52 9.40 -4.24 0.95
N VAL A 53 9.85 -3.62 2.04
CA VAL A 53 11.06 -4.03 2.75
C VAL A 53 10.84 -4.09 4.26
N HIS A 54 11.67 -4.87 4.94
CA HIS A 54 11.81 -4.80 6.39
C HIS A 54 12.80 -3.71 6.81
N ALA A 55 12.89 -3.44 8.12
CA ALA A 55 13.78 -2.42 8.67
C ALA A 55 15.28 -2.65 8.39
N ASP A 56 15.69 -3.88 8.10
CA ASP A 56 17.07 -4.23 7.72
C ASP A 56 17.33 -4.09 6.21
N GLY A 57 16.32 -3.69 5.42
CA GLY A 57 16.40 -3.56 3.97
C GLY A 57 16.26 -4.86 3.20
N SER A 58 15.97 -5.99 3.87
CA SER A 58 15.55 -7.21 3.17
C SER A 58 14.16 -7.01 2.55
N GLU A 59 13.95 -7.58 1.36
CA GLU A 59 12.64 -7.59 0.71
C GLU A 59 11.62 -8.28 1.62
N ALA A 60 10.47 -7.65 1.80
CA ALA A 60 9.39 -8.19 2.60
C ALA A 60 8.56 -9.13 1.75
N ASN A 61 8.85 -10.42 1.85
CA ASN A 61 7.88 -11.45 1.49
C ASN A 61 6.80 -11.44 2.59
N THR A 62 5.61 -10.99 2.26
CA THR A 62 4.55 -10.69 3.23
C THR A 62 3.85 -11.90 3.84
N GLY A 63 4.36 -13.10 3.59
CA GLY A 63 3.90 -14.32 4.24
C GLY A 63 4.38 -14.38 5.68
N SER A 64 3.46 -14.24 6.63
CA SER A 64 3.61 -14.59 8.06
C SER A 64 4.67 -13.83 8.88
N SER A 65 5.26 -12.76 8.35
CA SER A 65 6.26 -11.98 9.08
C SER A 65 5.58 -10.99 10.03
N HIS A 66 5.78 -11.16 11.33
CA HIS A 66 5.35 -10.17 12.35
C HIS A 66 6.22 -8.90 12.33
N ARG A 67 7.17 -8.82 11.39
CA ARG A 67 8.08 -7.69 11.26
C ARG A 67 7.35 -6.54 10.57
N PRO A 68 7.58 -5.29 10.99
CA PRO A 68 7.08 -4.13 10.26
C PRO A 68 7.51 -4.16 8.79
N VAL A 69 6.60 -3.71 7.94
CA VAL A 69 6.80 -3.60 6.50
C VAL A 69 6.78 -2.13 6.12
N TYR A 70 7.74 -1.73 5.30
CA TYR A 70 7.87 -0.36 4.82
C TYR A 70 7.85 -0.34 3.30
N LEU A 71 7.35 0.75 2.75
CA LEU A 71 7.42 1.01 1.31
C LEU A 71 8.72 1.77 1.02
N LEU A 72 9.58 1.22 0.17
CA LEU A 72 10.84 1.83 -0.25
C LEU A 72 10.69 2.40 -1.66
N ASN A 73 10.91 3.70 -1.83
CA ASN A 73 11.09 4.34 -3.13
C ASN A 73 12.57 4.25 -3.55
N ILE A 74 12.90 3.37 -4.48
CA ILE A 74 14.30 3.13 -4.84
C ILE A 74 14.94 4.31 -5.58
N ASN A 75 14.12 5.19 -6.16
CA ASN A 75 14.57 6.35 -6.91
C ASN A 75 14.73 7.62 -6.04
N ALA A 76 14.35 7.55 -4.76
CA ALA A 76 14.48 8.68 -3.83
C ALA A 76 15.90 8.78 -3.23
N ASP A 77 16.17 9.94 -2.63
CA ASP A 77 17.34 10.16 -1.80
C ASP A 77 17.35 9.15 -0.62
N PRO A 78 18.50 8.52 -0.32
CA PRO A 78 18.62 7.52 0.75
C PRO A 78 18.16 7.99 2.12
N ALA A 79 18.18 9.29 2.42
CA ALA A 79 17.69 9.83 3.68
C ALA A 79 16.15 9.92 3.75
N ARG A 80 15.44 9.73 2.62
CA ARG A 80 13.99 9.94 2.49
C ARG A 80 13.30 8.92 1.58
N ASN A 81 13.91 7.74 1.42
CA ASN A 81 13.41 6.70 0.53
C ASN A 81 12.43 5.74 1.20
N VAL A 82 12.41 5.66 2.53
CA VAL A 82 11.48 4.81 3.28
C VAL A 82 10.20 5.55 3.64
N ILE A 83 9.08 4.89 3.43
CA ILE A 83 7.73 5.36 3.73
C ILE A 83 7.10 4.35 4.70
N SER A 84 6.68 4.83 5.87
CA SER A 84 5.77 4.10 6.75
C SER A 84 4.33 4.50 6.43
N SER A 85 3.42 3.54 6.48
CA SER A 85 1.99 3.75 6.29
C SER A 85 1.22 2.89 7.29
N PRO A 86 0.49 3.51 8.25
CA PRO A 86 -0.40 2.79 9.13
C PRO A 86 -1.40 1.92 8.37
N GLU A 87 -1.81 2.35 7.18
CA GLU A 87 -2.69 1.60 6.31
C GLU A 87 -2.02 0.31 5.84
N ILE A 88 -0.76 0.35 5.36
CA ILE A 88 -0.02 -0.88 5.00
C ILE A 88 0.17 -1.78 6.22
N ASP A 89 0.48 -1.20 7.39
CA ASP A 89 0.62 -1.97 8.64
C ASP A 89 -0.68 -2.70 9.04
N GLU A 90 -1.83 -2.05 8.90
CA GLU A 90 -3.14 -2.67 9.13
C GLU A 90 -3.41 -3.82 8.16
N LEU A 91 -3.01 -3.67 6.89
CA LEU A 91 -3.17 -4.72 5.88
C LEU A 91 -2.31 -5.94 6.19
N VAL A 92 -1.04 -5.75 6.56
CA VAL A 92 -0.11 -6.85 6.88
C VAL A 92 -0.50 -7.59 8.16
N LYS A 93 -0.99 -6.88 9.19
CA LYS A 93 -1.43 -7.49 10.46
C LYS A 93 -2.58 -8.48 10.31
N GLY A 94 -3.34 -8.43 9.22
CA GLY A 94 -4.50 -9.30 9.00
C GLY A 94 -4.17 -10.73 8.55
N GLU A 95 -2.89 -11.16 8.61
CA GLU A 95 -2.41 -12.43 8.04
C GLU A 95 -2.61 -12.52 6.52
N PHE A 96 -2.40 -11.40 5.83
CA PHE A 96 -2.46 -11.32 4.37
C PHE A 96 -1.05 -11.19 3.78
N ASP A 97 -0.83 -11.88 2.66
CA ASP A 97 0.22 -11.48 1.74
C ASP A 97 -0.18 -10.18 1.08
N VAL A 98 0.73 -9.21 0.99
CA VAL A 98 0.58 -7.93 0.30
C VAL A 98 1.63 -7.86 -0.81
N GLU A 99 1.19 -7.57 -2.02
CA GLU A 99 2.04 -7.48 -3.20
C GLU A 99 1.81 -6.14 -3.90
N ILE A 100 2.90 -5.56 -4.42
CA ILE A 100 2.84 -4.38 -5.28
C ILE A 100 2.52 -4.84 -6.70
N GLN A 101 1.42 -4.35 -7.26
CA GLN A 101 1.10 -4.52 -8.67
C GLN A 101 1.94 -3.55 -9.50
N ARG A 102 3.16 -3.95 -9.86
CA ARG A 102 4.19 -3.06 -10.43
C ARG A 102 3.75 -2.30 -11.67
N GLU A 103 3.00 -2.94 -12.56
CA GLU A 103 2.47 -2.36 -13.80
C GLU A 103 1.43 -1.25 -13.57
N SER A 104 0.91 -1.13 -12.33
CA SER A 104 -0.09 -0.12 -11.97
C SER A 104 0.52 1.25 -11.58
N LEU A 105 1.82 1.46 -11.74
CA LEU A 105 2.43 2.74 -11.37
C LEU A 105 1.95 3.86 -12.30
N LEU A 106 1.23 4.84 -11.73
CA LEU A 106 0.85 6.09 -12.39
C LEU A 106 1.47 7.27 -11.64
N SER A 107 2.44 7.94 -12.27
CA SER A 107 2.99 9.19 -11.72
C SER A 107 2.23 10.41 -12.25
N SER A 108 1.82 11.30 -11.34
CA SER A 108 1.19 12.57 -11.67
C SER A 108 1.76 13.70 -10.82
N GLY A 109 2.61 14.53 -11.41
CA GLY A 109 3.31 15.59 -10.69
C GLY A 109 4.24 15.02 -9.61
N LYS A 110 3.94 15.30 -8.34
CA LYS A 110 4.70 14.80 -7.17
C LYS A 110 4.05 13.59 -6.49
N THR A 111 2.93 13.13 -7.03
CA THR A 111 2.15 12.03 -6.45
C THR A 111 2.26 10.82 -7.35
N ASP A 112 2.63 9.69 -6.75
CA ASP A 112 2.52 8.40 -7.42
C ASP A 112 1.27 7.68 -6.94
N TYR A 113 0.62 6.98 -7.85
CA TYR A 113 -0.48 6.09 -7.56
C TYR A 113 -0.05 4.67 -7.88
N LEU A 114 -0.35 3.74 -6.98
CA LEU A 114 0.09 2.35 -7.07
C LEU A 114 -0.94 1.43 -6.43
N VAL A 115 -1.18 0.28 -7.05
CA VAL A 115 -2.08 -0.73 -6.54
C VAL A 115 -1.30 -1.73 -5.69
N LEU A 116 -1.80 -1.98 -4.49
CA LEU A 116 -1.36 -3.08 -3.64
C LEU A 116 -2.47 -4.13 -3.61
N SER A 117 -2.15 -5.34 -4.04
CA SER A 117 -3.03 -6.49 -3.90
C SER A 117 -2.74 -7.20 -2.59
N MET A 118 -3.74 -7.88 -2.06
CA MET A 118 -3.57 -8.79 -0.95
C MET A 118 -4.31 -10.08 -1.16
N SER A 119 -3.75 -11.16 -0.63
CA SER A 119 -4.33 -12.48 -0.62
C SER A 119 -4.13 -13.12 0.74
N ARG A 120 -5.13 -13.83 1.27
CA ARG A 120 -4.90 -14.66 2.45
C ARG A 120 -4.18 -15.94 2.02
N PRO A 121 -3.04 -16.30 2.62
CA PRO A 121 -2.41 -17.59 2.38
C PRO A 121 -3.38 -18.74 2.70
N ALA A 122 -3.34 -19.80 1.89
CA ALA A 122 -4.19 -20.99 2.08
C ALA A 122 -3.98 -21.67 3.44
N GLU A 123 -2.80 -21.49 4.05
CA GLU A 123 -2.44 -22.00 5.37
C GLU A 123 -3.37 -21.48 6.48
N TYR A 124 -3.81 -20.22 6.38
CA TYR A 124 -4.71 -19.59 7.36
C TYR A 124 -6.19 -19.85 7.08
N ASN A 125 -6.53 -20.34 5.89
CA ASN A 125 -7.88 -20.73 5.52
C ASN A 125 -7.83 -21.89 4.51
N PRO A 126 -7.83 -23.16 4.95
CA PRO A 126 -7.74 -24.31 4.03
C PRO A 126 -8.94 -24.46 3.09
N ARG A 127 -10.04 -23.73 3.36
CA ARG A 127 -11.22 -23.65 2.48
C ARG A 127 -11.13 -22.49 1.48
N TYR A 128 -10.10 -21.65 1.58
CA TYR A 128 -9.81 -20.62 0.61
C TYR A 128 -9.45 -21.29 -0.72
N PHE A 129 -10.17 -20.88 -1.74
CA PHE A 129 -9.82 -21.17 -3.12
C PHE A 129 -9.57 -19.82 -3.78
N ARG A 130 -8.30 -19.57 -4.12
CA ARG A 130 -7.87 -18.33 -4.77
C ARG A 130 -8.79 -18.06 -5.96
N CYS A 131 -9.38 -16.87 -5.97
CA CYS A 131 -10.25 -16.39 -7.04
C CYS A 131 -11.57 -17.15 -7.26
N ALA A 132 -12.04 -17.99 -6.33
CA ALA A 132 -13.42 -18.47 -6.39
C ALA A 132 -14.41 -17.41 -5.90
N ALA A 133 -15.49 -17.22 -6.66
CA ALA A 133 -16.57 -16.31 -6.31
C ALA A 133 -17.15 -16.67 -4.92
N GLY A 134 -17.18 -15.69 -4.00
CA GLY A 134 -17.64 -15.91 -2.62
C GLY A 134 -16.63 -16.61 -1.69
N HIS A 135 -15.44 -16.95 -2.18
CA HIS A 135 -14.40 -17.69 -1.43
C HIS A 135 -13.03 -17.02 -1.42
N GLY A 136 -12.81 -16.00 -2.25
CA GLY A 136 -11.59 -15.20 -2.23
C GLY A 136 -11.64 -14.09 -1.18
N GLU A 137 -10.62 -14.02 -0.32
CA GLU A 137 -10.33 -12.83 0.49
C GLU A 137 -9.38 -11.87 -0.22
N ASP A 138 -9.17 -12.09 -1.52
CA ASP A 138 -8.29 -11.31 -2.38
C ASP A 138 -8.87 -9.91 -2.61
N ARG A 139 -8.07 -8.89 -2.33
CA ARG A 139 -8.48 -7.49 -2.44
C ARG A 139 -7.38 -6.68 -3.09
N ALA A 140 -7.74 -5.57 -3.74
CA ALA A 140 -6.78 -4.60 -4.23
C ALA A 140 -7.16 -3.19 -3.81
N TYR A 141 -6.15 -2.43 -3.42
CA TYR A 141 -6.26 -1.09 -2.89
C TYR A 141 -5.43 -0.16 -3.76
N LEU A 142 -6.00 0.99 -4.11
CA LEU A 142 -5.23 2.06 -4.74
C LEU A 142 -4.64 2.94 -3.65
N PHE A 143 -3.32 3.10 -3.67
CA PHE A 143 -2.59 4.01 -2.82
C PHE A 143 -2.18 5.26 -3.59
N ALA A 144 -2.20 6.41 -2.91
CA ALA A 144 -1.51 7.62 -3.32
C ALA A 144 -0.29 7.82 -2.42
N ILE A 145 0.86 8.11 -3.04
CA ILE A 145 2.16 8.25 -2.39
C ILE A 145 2.69 9.65 -2.70
N ALA A 146 2.79 10.49 -1.67
CA ALA A 146 3.28 11.86 -1.78
C ALA A 146 3.94 12.30 -0.47
N ASP A 147 4.97 13.13 -0.56
CA ASP A 147 5.65 13.75 0.58
C ASP A 147 6.06 12.74 1.68
N GLY A 148 6.56 11.57 1.26
CA GLY A 148 7.00 10.51 2.17
C GLY A 148 5.87 9.77 2.90
N LYS A 149 4.62 9.89 2.43
CA LYS A 149 3.45 9.21 2.99
C LYS A 149 2.73 8.42 1.92
N ALA A 150 2.23 7.24 2.28
CA ALA A 150 1.30 6.48 1.46
C ALA A 150 -0.08 6.46 2.13
N LYS A 151 -1.14 6.64 1.35
CA LYS A 151 -2.54 6.63 1.82
C LYS A 151 -3.42 5.85 0.87
N VAL A 152 -4.39 5.13 1.41
CA VAL A 152 -5.41 4.46 0.60
C VAL A 152 -6.40 5.49 0.04
N VAL A 153 -6.52 5.56 -1.28
CA VAL A 153 -7.51 6.40 -1.98
C VAL A 153 -8.68 5.59 -2.54
N SER A 154 -8.53 4.27 -2.70
CA SER A 154 -9.65 3.35 -2.93
C SER A 154 -9.40 2.00 -2.26
N ARG A 155 -10.37 1.53 -1.47
CA ARG A 155 -10.36 0.21 -0.83
C ARG A 155 -10.97 -0.90 -1.70
N PHE A 156 -11.61 -0.52 -2.79
CA PHE A 156 -12.33 -1.41 -3.69
C PHE A 156 -11.81 -1.20 -5.11
N PHE A 157 -10.50 -1.41 -5.29
CA PHE A 157 -9.85 -1.17 -6.57
C PHE A 157 -9.75 -2.42 -7.44
N GLY A 158 -10.18 -3.56 -6.93
CA GLY A 158 -10.12 -4.84 -7.63
C GLY A 158 -10.03 -5.98 -6.63
N GLY A 159 -9.60 -7.13 -7.13
CA GLY A 159 -9.35 -8.32 -6.33
C GLY A 159 -8.83 -9.42 -7.25
N CYS A 160 -9.39 -10.61 -7.08
CA CYS A 160 -9.00 -11.73 -7.91
C CYS A 160 -9.35 -11.54 -9.39
N ALA A 161 -8.52 -12.14 -10.25
CA ALA A 161 -8.67 -12.09 -11.71
C ALA A 161 -8.85 -10.66 -12.26
N THR A 162 -8.27 -9.67 -11.58
CA THR A 162 -8.32 -8.26 -12.00
C THR A 162 -6.97 -7.84 -12.58
N SER A 163 -6.98 -7.20 -13.75
CA SER A 163 -5.81 -6.51 -14.30
C SER A 163 -5.99 -4.99 -14.28
N TYR A 164 -4.87 -4.28 -14.27
CA TYR A 164 -4.81 -2.82 -14.19
C TYR A 164 -4.08 -2.27 -15.39
N GLU A 165 -4.78 -1.54 -16.25
CA GLU A 165 -4.14 -0.79 -17.33
C GLU A 165 -4.02 0.67 -16.92
N VAL A 166 -2.81 1.21 -16.99
CA VAL A 166 -2.55 2.62 -16.72
C VAL A 166 -2.97 3.45 -17.94
N ILE A 167 -3.91 4.38 -17.74
CA ILE A 167 -4.37 5.32 -18.77
C ILE A 167 -3.51 6.58 -18.67
N GLN A 168 -2.80 6.89 -19.75
CA GLN A 168 -1.90 8.03 -19.84
C GLN A 168 -1.95 8.65 -21.26
N ASP A 169 -3.14 9.06 -21.69
CA ASP A 169 -3.36 9.64 -23.03
C ASP A 169 -3.69 11.13 -22.94
N GLY A 170 -2.76 11.97 -23.41
CA GLY A 170 -2.89 13.43 -23.37
C GLY A 170 -3.18 13.96 -21.96
N ALA A 171 -4.36 14.54 -21.77
CA ALA A 171 -4.82 15.07 -20.48
C ALA A 171 -5.50 14.00 -19.60
N GLU A 172 -5.78 12.82 -20.12
CA GLU A 172 -6.40 11.73 -19.39
C GLU A 172 -5.34 10.91 -18.65
N ARG A 173 -5.47 10.87 -17.32
CA ARG A 173 -4.63 10.09 -16.41
C ARG A 173 -5.53 9.22 -15.55
N GLY A 174 -5.19 7.95 -15.35
CA GLY A 174 -5.99 7.08 -14.50
C GLY A 174 -5.72 5.61 -14.75
N TYR A 175 -6.75 4.81 -14.52
CA TYR A 175 -6.70 3.36 -14.63
C TYR A 175 -7.93 2.84 -15.37
N ARG A 176 -7.73 1.80 -16.18
CA ARG A 176 -8.79 0.87 -16.52
C ARG A 176 -8.59 -0.38 -15.65
N VAL A 177 -9.59 -0.70 -14.86
CA VAL A 177 -9.63 -1.90 -14.03
C VAL A 177 -10.48 -2.91 -14.76
N ILE A 178 -9.90 -4.07 -15.09
CA ILE A 178 -10.55 -5.11 -15.89
C ILE A 178 -10.72 -6.35 -15.01
N GLU A 179 -11.97 -6.71 -14.73
CA GLU A 179 -12.34 -7.95 -14.08
C GLU A 179 -12.53 -9.03 -15.15
N ALA A 180 -11.70 -10.08 -15.09
CA ALA A 180 -11.81 -11.22 -15.99
C ALA A 180 -13.02 -12.11 -15.62
N GLY A 181 -13.58 -12.77 -16.63
CA GLY A 181 -14.74 -13.65 -16.50
C GLY A 181 -15.24 -14.06 -17.88
N GLU A 182 -16.37 -14.78 -17.96
CA GLU A 182 -16.99 -15.15 -19.25
C GLU A 182 -17.27 -13.92 -20.13
N ILE A 183 -17.65 -12.82 -19.51
CA ILE A 183 -17.79 -11.51 -20.14
C ILE A 183 -16.92 -10.55 -19.32
N PRO A 184 -15.74 -10.15 -19.83
CA PRO A 184 -14.88 -9.19 -19.14
C PRO A 184 -15.64 -7.89 -18.85
N ARG A 185 -15.45 -7.37 -17.64
CA ARG A 185 -16.04 -6.10 -17.22
C ARG A 185 -14.93 -5.12 -16.92
N SER A 186 -15.12 -3.88 -17.34
CA SER A 186 -14.13 -2.83 -17.10
C SER A 186 -14.77 -1.57 -16.56
N VAL A 187 -13.99 -0.87 -15.74
CA VAL A 187 -14.34 0.41 -15.13
C VAL A 187 -13.13 1.31 -15.21
N ARG A 188 -13.36 2.60 -15.45
CA ARG A 188 -12.30 3.61 -15.44
C ARG A 188 -12.24 4.29 -14.08
N TYR A 189 -11.02 4.55 -13.61
CA TYR A 189 -10.75 5.36 -12.43
C TYR A 189 -9.83 6.50 -12.86
N MET A 190 -10.41 7.68 -13.07
CA MET A 190 -9.75 8.81 -13.69
C MET A 190 -9.29 9.82 -12.66
N LEU A 191 -8.06 10.30 -12.81
CA LEU A 191 -7.54 11.39 -12.01
C LEU A 191 -8.16 12.71 -12.49
N ARG A 192 -8.91 13.36 -11.60
CA ARG A 192 -9.56 14.66 -11.81
C ARG A 192 -9.06 15.62 -10.73
N GLY A 193 -8.04 16.42 -11.07
CA GLY A 193 -7.29 17.19 -10.07
C GLY A 193 -6.51 16.24 -9.15
N GLU A 194 -6.78 16.29 -7.85
CA GLU A 194 -6.14 15.43 -6.85
C GLU A 194 -6.99 14.18 -6.51
N ALA A 195 -8.18 14.04 -7.10
CA ALA A 195 -9.13 12.98 -6.78
C ALA A 195 -9.19 11.89 -7.85
N ILE A 196 -9.36 10.64 -7.45
CA ILE A 196 -9.66 9.52 -8.33
C ILE A 196 -11.18 9.36 -8.42
N VAL A 197 -11.73 9.46 -9.63
CA VAL A 197 -13.16 9.39 -9.91
C VAL A 197 -13.47 8.12 -10.70
N ARG A 198 -14.42 7.33 -10.19
CA ARG A 198 -14.90 6.13 -10.88
C ARG A 198 -15.86 6.52 -12.01
N GLU A 199 -15.55 6.11 -13.23
CA GLU A 199 -16.30 6.40 -14.45
C GLU A 199 -16.65 5.07 -15.16
N PRO A 200 -17.81 4.98 -15.86
CA PRO A 200 -18.11 3.85 -16.72
C PRO A 200 -17.03 3.69 -17.80
N ASP A 201 -16.60 2.46 -18.07
CA ASP A 201 -15.76 2.22 -19.25
C ASP A 201 -16.66 2.17 -20.49
N TYR A 202 -16.70 3.28 -21.23
CA TYR A 202 -17.36 3.31 -22.53
C TYR A 202 -16.46 2.61 -23.55
N GLN A 203 -16.51 1.28 -23.57
CA GLN A 203 -16.03 0.50 -24.70
C GLN A 203 -16.84 0.94 -25.93
N LYS A 204 -16.21 1.72 -26.82
CA LYS A 204 -16.80 2.05 -28.11
C LYS A 204 -16.99 0.71 -28.82
N LYS A 205 -18.24 0.27 -29.03
CA LYS A 205 -18.51 -0.94 -29.83
C LYS A 205 -17.82 -0.74 -31.19
N GLU A 206 -16.72 -1.45 -31.41
CA GLU A 206 -16.17 -1.55 -32.75
C GLU A 206 -17.22 -2.28 -33.60
N GLY A 207 -17.81 -1.53 -34.53
CA GLY A 207 -18.46 -2.05 -35.72
C GLY A 207 -19.59 -3.04 -35.51
N ALA A 208 -20.81 -2.53 -35.33
CA ALA A 208 -21.90 -3.08 -36.14
C ALA A 208 -21.55 -2.76 -37.61
N ARG A 209 -21.00 -3.74 -38.33
CA ARG A 209 -21.01 -3.79 -39.79
C ARG A 209 -21.67 -5.10 -40.20
#